data_AF-A0A662JMX6-F1
#
_entry.id   AF-A0A662JMX6-F1
#
_cell.length_a   1.000
_cell.length_b   1.000
_cell.length_c   1.000
_cell.angle_alpha   90.00
_cell.angle_beta   90.00
_cell.angle_gamma   90.00
#
_symmetry.space_group_name_H-M   'P 1'
#
loop_
_entity.id
_entity.type
_entity.pdbx_description
1 polymer ?
#
loop_
_entity_poly.entity_id
_entity_poly.type
_entity_poly.pdbx_seq_one_letter_code
_entity_poly.pdbx_strand_id
1 'polypeptide(L)' 'ERVSDGATEALRDIVEAIAFEIAKEALELARHAGRKTVTKEDVKLAARRFARLLGYAI' A
#
# COMPACT_ATOMS: atom_id res chain seq x y z
N GLU A 1 -26.02 -10.05 -10.55
CA GLU A 1 -25.69 -8.63 -10.27
C GLU A 1 -24.78 -8.11 -11.39
N ARG A 2 -24.77 -6.79 -11.68
CA ARG A 2 -23.92 -6.18 -12.73
C ARG A 2 -23.09 -5.04 -12.13
N VAL A 3 -21.85 -4.92 -12.59
CA VAL A 3 -20.92 -3.83 -12.23
C VAL A 3 -20.63 -3.02 -13.51
N SER A 4 -20.54 -1.70 -13.42
CA SER A 4 -20.16 -0.86 -14.55
C SER A 4 -18.64 -0.87 -14.76
N ASP A 5 -18.21 -0.67 -16.01
CA ASP A 5 -16.78 -0.57 -16.33
C ASP A 5 -16.12 0.57 -15.55
N GLY A 6 -16.79 1.73 -15.47
CA GLY A 6 -16.30 2.87 -14.69
C GLY A 6 -16.16 2.60 -13.19
N ALA A 7 -17.02 1.77 -12.59
CA ALA A 7 -16.86 1.36 -11.19
C ALA A 7 -15.64 0.45 -11.00
N THR A 8 -15.35 -0.40 -11.98
CA THR A 8 -14.17 -1.28 -11.98
C THR A 8 -12.89 -0.46 -12.13
N GLU A 9 -12.87 0.51 -13.03
CA GLU A 9 -11.74 1.42 -13.24
C GLU A 9 -11.46 2.27 -12.00
N ALA A 10 -12.50 2.88 -11.41
CA ALA A 10 -12.35 3.69 -10.21
C ALA A 10 -11.79 2.86 -9.03
N LEU A 11 -12.24 1.61 -8.87
CA LEU A 11 -11.71 0.72 -7.84
C LEU A 11 -10.23 0.40 -8.09
N ARG A 12 -9.85 0.07 -9.32
CA ARG A 12 -8.45 -0.18 -9.69
C ARG A 12 -7.59 1.02 -9.31
N ASP A 13 -7.98 2.21 -9.75
CA ASP A 13 -7.19 3.43 -9.58
C ASP A 13 -6.98 3.75 -8.08
N ILE A 14 -8.00 3.54 -7.25
CA ILE A 14 -7.89 3.71 -5.79
C ILE A 14 -6.92 2.69 -5.18
N VAL A 15 -7.01 1.42 -5.57
CA VAL A 15 -6.13 0.36 -5.05
C VAL A 15 -4.68 0.62 -5.47
N GLU A 16 -4.45 1.00 -6.72
CA GLU A 16 -3.12 1.33 -7.24
C GLU A 16 -2.51 2.54 -6.53
N ALA A 17 -3.30 3.60 -6.29
CA ALA A 17 -2.84 4.78 -5.56
C ALA A 17 -2.41 4.43 -4.12
N ILE A 18 -3.19 3.61 -3.41
CA ILE A 18 -2.83 3.15 -2.05
C ILE A 18 -1.56 2.30 -2.10
N ALA A 19 -1.46 1.37 -3.04
CA ALA A 19 -0.30 0.50 -3.19
C ALA A 19 0.97 1.31 -3.49
N PHE A 20 0.87 2.33 -4.34
CA PHE A 20 1.99 3.22 -4.67
C PHE A 20 2.50 3.98 -3.45
N GLU A 21 1.60 4.52 -2.64
CA GLU A 21 1.96 5.22 -1.40
C GLU A 21 2.67 4.30 -0.39
N ILE A 22 2.18 3.07 -0.23
CA ILE A 22 2.83 2.06 0.63
C ILE A 22 4.24 1.73 0.10
N ALA A 23 4.38 1.54 -1.22
CA ALA A 23 5.66 1.21 -1.84
C ALA A 23 6.70 2.33 -1.66
N LYS A 24 6.28 3.58 -1.83
CA LYS A 24 7.13 4.76 -1.65
C LYS A 24 7.65 4.87 -0.21
N GLU A 25 6.77 4.70 0.77
CA GLU A 25 7.15 4.76 2.18
C GLU A 25 8.04 3.57 2.58
N ALA A 26 7.74 2.36 2.08
CA ALA A 26 8.58 1.19 2.31
C ALA A 26 10.00 1.33 1.71
N LEU A 27 10.11 1.97 0.53
CA LEU A 27 11.40 2.30 -0.07
C LEU A 27 12.19 3.26 0.82
N GLU A 28 11.56 4.32 1.31
CA GLU A 28 12.20 5.27 2.21
C GLU A 28 12.65 4.58 3.50
N LEU A 29 11.84 3.73 4.12
CA LEU A 29 12.22 2.95 5.31
C LEU A 29 13.46 2.09 5.07
N ALA A 30 13.52 1.39 3.93
CA ALA A 30 14.69 0.60 3.56
C ALA A 30 15.94 1.48 3.41
N ARG A 31 15.81 2.64 2.75
CA ARG A 31 16.90 3.61 2.55
C ARG A 31 17.41 4.19 3.86
N HIS A 32 16.51 4.58 4.78
CA HIS A 32 16.87 5.10 6.11
C HIS A 32 17.61 4.05 6.94
N ALA A 33 17.30 2.76 6.74
CA ALA A 33 18.01 1.63 7.36
C ALA A 33 19.31 1.25 6.63
N GLY A 34 19.75 1.99 5.61
CA GLY A 34 20.96 1.71 4.83
C GLY A 34 20.85 0.47 3.91
N ARG A 35 19.65 -0.08 3.73
CA ARG A 35 19.40 -1.24 2.88
C ARG A 35 19.03 -0.81 1.46
N LYS A 36 19.42 -1.63 0.48
CA LYS A 36 18.99 -1.48 -0.93
C LYS A 36 17.79 -2.35 -1.29
N THR A 37 17.42 -3.28 -0.41
CA THR A 37 16.33 -4.23 -0.60
C THR A 37 15.21 -3.87 0.36
N VAL A 38 14.01 -3.64 -0.19
CA VAL A 38 12.77 -3.48 0.59
C VAL A 38 12.37 -4.84 1.16
N THR A 39 12.10 -4.88 2.46
CA THR A 39 11.73 -6.09 3.20
C THR A 39 10.24 -6.13 3.48
N LYS A 40 9.73 -7.30 3.88
CA LYS A 40 8.33 -7.44 4.30
C LYS A 40 8.01 -6.54 5.50
N GLU A 41 8.97 -6.32 6.39
CA GLU A 41 8.84 -5.43 7.56
C GLU A 41 8.62 -3.97 7.14
N ASP A 42 9.33 -3.49 6.12
CA ASP A 42 9.15 -2.13 5.59
C ASP A 42 7.74 -1.93 5.03
N VAL A 43 7.27 -2.92 4.24
CA VAL A 43 5.92 -2.89 3.64
C VAL A 43 4.85 -2.91 4.74
N LYS A 44 4.99 -3.78 5.73
CA LYS A 44 4.08 -3.85 6.87
C LYS A 44 4.05 -2.55 7.66
N LEU A 45 5.22 -1.96 7.92
CA LEU A 45 5.34 -0.71 8.65
C LEU A 45 4.69 0.46 7.89
N ALA A 46 4.98 0.59 6.59
CA ALA A 46 4.36 1.59 5.71
C ALA A 46 2.83 1.41 5.61
N ALA A 47 2.35 0.17 5.59
CA ALA A 47 0.92 -0.12 5.51
C ALA A 47 0.15 0.13 6.82
N ARG A 48 0.83 0.35 7.96
CA ARG A 48 0.16 0.43 9.28
C ARG A 48 -0.96 1.48 9.33
N ARG A 49 -0.76 2.64 8.70
CA ARG A 49 -1.78 3.71 8.67
C ARG A 49 -3.06 3.28 7.95
N PHE A 50 -2.93 2.52 6.87
CA PHE A 50 -4.06 2.01 6.08
C PHE A 50 -4.74 0.83 6.78
N ALA A 51 -3.94 -0.07 7.36
CA ALA A 51 -4.44 -1.22 8.09
C ALA A 51 -5.34 -0.85 9.27
N ARG A 52 -4.93 0.19 10.02
CA ARG A 52 -5.70 0.71 11.14
C ARG A 52 -7.07 1.25 10.72
N LEU A 53 -7.16 1.87 9.54
CA LEU A 53 -8.42 2.37 8.99
C LEU A 53 -9.36 1.24 8.56
N LEU A 54 -8.80 0.13 8.06
CA LEU A 54 -9.56 -1.02 7.57
C LEU A 54 -9.87 -2.07 8.65
N GLY A 55 -9.47 -1.84 9.90
CA GLY A 55 -9.65 -2.80 10.99
C GLY A 55 -8.85 -4.10 10.83
N TYR A 56 -7.81 -4.09 9.99
CA TYR A 56 -6.98 -5.25 9.70
C TYR A 56 -5.72 -5.25 10.57
N ALA A 57 -5.44 -6.37 11.24
CA ALA A 57 -4.23 -6.53 12.06
C ALA A 57 -3.02 -6.88 11.16
N ILE A 58 -1.93 -6.09 11.23
CA ILE A 58 -0.69 -6.28 10.46
C ILE A 58 0.52 -6.58 11.35
#